data_AF-A0A529KCV9-F1
#
_entry.id   AF-A0A529KCV9-F1
#
_cell.length_a   1.000
_cell.length_b   1.000
_cell.length_c   1.000
_cell.angle_alpha   90.00
_cell.angle_beta   90.00
_cell.angle_gamma   90.00
#
_symmetry.space_group_name_H-M   'P 1'
#
loop_
_entity.id
_entity.type
_entity.pdbx_description
1 polymer ?
#
loop_
_entity_poly.entity_id
_entity_poly.type
_entity_poly.pdbx_seq_one_letter_code
_entity_poly.pdbx_strand_id
1 'polypeptide(L)'
;MTAAPYAFSARHIGPGLNDVRAMLATIGVPSVETLISQAVPKSIRLDRPLALPAPASEAEALAELSATMAKNTVLKSFIGAGYHGAHVPPVIQRNLFENPAWYTAYTPYQAEISQGRLEMLFNFQTLVTELTGLPVASASLLDEATAVAEAVGIALRHHR
;
A
#
# COMPACT_ATOMS: atom_id res chain seq x y z
N MET A 1 -14.32 9.00 -27.15
CA MET A 1 -13.42 8.21 -26.27
C MET A 1 -12.85 7.09 -27.11
N THR A 2 -11.64 7.26 -27.62
CA THR A 2 -10.93 6.22 -28.37
C THR A 2 -10.56 5.11 -27.40
N ALA A 3 -11.08 3.90 -27.59
CA ALA A 3 -10.67 2.75 -26.81
C ALA A 3 -9.14 2.64 -26.86
N ALA A 4 -8.48 2.79 -25.71
CA ALA A 4 -7.04 2.62 -25.64
C ALA A 4 -6.69 1.22 -26.16
N PRO A 5 -5.64 1.07 -27.00
CA PRO A 5 -5.34 -0.21 -27.64
C PRO A 5 -5.00 -1.33 -26.65
N TYR A 6 -4.71 -1.01 -25.39
CA TYR A 6 -4.47 -1.96 -24.31
C TYR A 6 -5.12 -1.50 -23.00
N ALA A 7 -5.93 -2.36 -22.38
CA ALA A 7 -6.52 -2.10 -21.06
C ALA A 7 -5.48 -2.31 -19.94
N PHE A 8 -5.51 -1.49 -18.87
CA PHE A 8 -4.64 -1.65 -17.69
C PHE A 8 -4.75 -3.04 -17.06
N SER A 9 -5.93 -3.66 -17.11
CA SER A 9 -6.16 -5.03 -16.61
C SER A 9 -5.21 -6.05 -17.25
N ALA A 10 -4.80 -5.86 -18.50
CA ALA A 10 -3.86 -6.75 -19.19
C ALA A 10 -2.39 -6.55 -18.74
N ARG A 11 -2.07 -5.45 -18.03
CA ARG A 11 -0.77 -5.22 -17.39
C ARG A 11 -0.78 -5.67 -15.92
N HIS A 12 -1.92 -5.52 -15.26
CA HIS A 12 -2.10 -5.85 -13.85
C HIS A 12 -2.32 -7.35 -13.60
N ILE A 13 -3.13 -8.00 -14.42
CA ILE A 13 -3.42 -9.45 -14.31
C ILE A 13 -2.32 -10.21 -15.05
N GLY A 14 -1.49 -10.94 -14.30
CA GLY A 14 -0.37 -11.69 -14.85
C GLY A 14 -0.78 -12.80 -15.84
N PRO A 15 -1.67 -13.74 -15.46
CA PRO A 15 -2.08 -14.84 -16.34
C PRO A 15 -2.85 -14.38 -17.58
N GLY A 16 -2.35 -14.75 -18.76
CA GLY A 16 -3.05 -14.54 -20.02
C GLY A 16 -4.12 -15.61 -20.29
N LEU A 17 -4.81 -15.50 -21.43
CA LEU A 17 -5.88 -16.45 -21.80
C LEU A 17 -5.39 -17.91 -21.89
N ASN A 18 -4.16 -18.14 -22.34
CA ASN A 18 -3.58 -19.48 -22.44
C ASN A 18 -3.28 -20.05 -21.04
N ASP A 19 -2.72 -19.24 -20.16
CA ASP A 19 -2.41 -19.64 -18.78
C ASP A 19 -3.70 -19.97 -18.02
N VAL A 20 -4.72 -19.11 -18.16
CA VAL A 20 -6.05 -19.35 -17.55
C VAL A 20 -6.64 -20.67 -18.04
N ARG A 21 -6.59 -20.96 -19.34
CA ARG A 21 -7.07 -22.25 -19.87
C ARG A 21 -6.28 -23.44 -19.31
N ALA A 22 -4.96 -23.34 -19.20
CA ALA A 22 -4.13 -24.39 -18.63
C ALA A 22 -4.46 -24.62 -17.15
N MET A 23 -4.54 -23.56 -16.35
CA MET A 23 -4.89 -23.64 -14.92
C MET A 23 -6.28 -24.24 -14.69
N LEU A 24 -7.28 -23.83 -15.47
CA LEU A 24 -8.64 -24.37 -15.42
C LEU A 24 -8.66 -25.88 -15.73
N ALA A 25 -7.90 -26.31 -16.74
CA ALA A 25 -7.75 -27.72 -17.08
C ALA A 25 -7.08 -28.51 -15.95
N THR A 26 -6.04 -27.97 -15.30
CA THR A 26 -5.36 -28.60 -14.16
C THR A 26 -6.30 -28.87 -12.99
N ILE A 27 -7.21 -27.95 -12.69
CA ILE A 27 -8.18 -28.09 -11.58
C ILE A 27 -9.50 -28.72 -12.02
N GLY A 28 -9.63 -29.11 -13.30
CA GLY A 28 -10.81 -29.83 -13.82
C GLY A 28 -12.09 -29.00 -13.91
N VAL A 29 -12.00 -27.67 -14.02
CA VAL A 29 -13.18 -26.79 -14.15
C VAL A 29 -13.24 -26.12 -15.53
N PRO A 30 -14.42 -25.98 -16.14
CA PRO A 30 -14.52 -25.58 -17.56
C PRO A 30 -14.42 -24.07 -17.79
N SER A 31 -14.58 -23.24 -16.75
CA SER A 31 -14.55 -21.78 -16.86
C SER A 31 -14.28 -21.09 -15.53
N VAL A 32 -13.86 -19.82 -15.59
CA VAL A 32 -13.73 -18.94 -14.40
C VAL A 32 -15.09 -18.75 -13.72
N GLU A 33 -16.18 -18.65 -14.48
CA GLU A 33 -17.54 -18.51 -13.90
C GLU A 33 -17.94 -19.75 -13.10
N THR A 34 -17.63 -20.95 -13.62
CA THR A 34 -17.84 -22.20 -12.88
C THR A 34 -17.00 -22.24 -11.61
N LEU A 35 -15.72 -21.85 -11.67
CA LEU A 35 -14.86 -21.76 -10.49
C LEU A 35 -15.45 -20.81 -9.43
N ILE A 36 -15.88 -19.61 -9.83
CA ILE A 36 -16.46 -18.62 -8.91
C ILE A 36 -17.75 -19.15 -8.28
N SER A 37 -18.66 -19.75 -9.07
CA SER A 37 -19.94 -20.27 -8.54
C SER A 37 -19.78 -21.44 -7.56
N GLN A 38 -18.70 -22.21 -7.67
CA GLN A 38 -18.38 -23.30 -6.74
C GLN A 38 -17.68 -22.78 -5.47
N ALA A 39 -16.91 -21.70 -5.57
CA ALA A 39 -16.13 -21.14 -4.45
C ALA A 39 -16.93 -20.15 -3.58
N VAL A 40 -17.78 -19.32 -4.20
CA VAL A 40 -18.52 -18.25 -3.51
C VAL A 40 -19.99 -18.62 -3.40
N PRO A 41 -20.56 -18.76 -2.19
CA PRO A 41 -21.97 -19.06 -2.02
C PRO A 41 -22.88 -18.04 -2.72
N LYS A 42 -23.85 -18.53 -3.50
CA LYS A 42 -24.78 -17.69 -4.25
C LYS A 42 -25.55 -16.70 -3.37
N SER A 43 -25.84 -17.05 -2.11
CA SER A 43 -26.58 -16.21 -1.17
C SER A 43 -25.91 -14.88 -0.83
N ILE A 44 -24.59 -14.78 -1.02
CA ILE A 44 -23.81 -13.55 -0.75
C ILE A 44 -23.19 -12.96 -2.02
N ARG A 45 -23.42 -13.59 -3.19
CA ARG A 45 -22.87 -13.10 -4.46
C ARG A 45 -23.73 -11.96 -4.98
N LEU A 46 -23.08 -10.90 -5.44
CA LEU A 46 -23.76 -9.78 -6.10
C LEU A 46 -24.43 -10.27 -7.39
N ASP A 47 -25.72 -9.98 -7.55
CA ASP A 47 -26.58 -10.41 -8.66
C ASP A 47 -26.60 -9.42 -9.83
N ARG A 48 -25.82 -8.34 -9.72
CA ARG A 48 -25.65 -7.30 -10.73
C ARG A 48 -24.17 -6.94 -10.89
N PRO A 49 -23.78 -6.35 -12.02
CA PRO A 49 -22.47 -5.72 -12.14
C PRO A 49 -22.28 -4.59 -11.12
N LEU A 50 -21.01 -4.24 -10.86
CA LEU A 50 -20.68 -3.03 -10.13
C LEU A 50 -21.12 -1.80 -10.94
N ALA A 51 -21.76 -0.84 -10.28
CA ALA A 51 -22.14 0.43 -10.88
C ALA A 51 -20.94 1.39 -10.86
N LEU A 52 -20.01 1.22 -11.79
CA LEU A 52 -18.79 2.01 -11.92
C LEU A 52 -18.75 2.75 -13.27
N PRO A 53 -18.01 3.87 -13.37
CA PRO A 53 -17.70 4.48 -14.66
C PRO A 53 -17.00 3.50 -15.61
N ALA A 54 -17.00 3.84 -16.90
CA ALA A 54 -16.19 3.11 -17.86
C ALA A 54 -14.70 3.15 -17.44
N PRO A 55 -13.94 2.07 -17.65
CA PRO A 55 -12.53 2.04 -17.27
C PRO A 55 -11.74 3.09 -18.04
N ALA A 56 -10.96 3.89 -17.33
CA ALA A 56 -9.97 4.78 -17.91
C ALA A 56 -8.72 4.00 -18.35
N SER A 57 -8.06 4.45 -19.40
CA SER A 57 -6.67 4.06 -19.67
C SER A 57 -5.73 4.63 -18.61
N GLU A 58 -4.50 4.10 -18.54
CA GLU A 58 -3.46 4.61 -17.62
C GLU A 58 -3.22 6.11 -17.80
N ALA A 59 -3.17 6.58 -19.05
CA ALA A 59 -2.95 7.98 -19.37
C ALA A 59 -4.14 8.87 -18.99
N GLU A 60 -5.37 8.40 -19.23
CA GLU A 60 -6.59 9.13 -18.85
C GLU A 60 -6.70 9.24 -17.33
N ALA A 61 -6.42 8.17 -16.59
CA ALA A 61 -6.46 8.15 -15.12
C ALA A 61 -5.47 9.16 -14.51
N LEU A 62 -4.24 9.23 -15.04
CA LEU A 62 -3.26 10.22 -14.59
C LEU A 62 -3.68 11.67 -14.92
N ALA A 63 -4.26 11.90 -16.10
CA ALA A 63 -4.74 13.22 -16.49
C ALA A 63 -5.92 13.68 -15.61
N GLU A 64 -6.86 12.78 -15.33
CA GLU A 64 -8.00 13.05 -14.43
C GLU A 64 -7.53 13.37 -13.00
N LEU A 65 -6.61 12.57 -12.46
CA LEU A 65 -6.05 12.78 -11.13
C LEU A 65 -5.29 14.12 -11.06
N SER A 66 -4.49 14.44 -12.08
CA SER A 66 -3.77 15.71 -12.18
C SER A 66 -4.72 16.91 -12.19
N ALA A 67 -5.80 16.86 -12.99
CA ALA A 67 -6.81 17.91 -13.03
C ALA A 67 -7.54 18.08 -11.68
N THR A 68 -7.74 16.99 -10.95
CA THR A 68 -8.33 17.04 -9.60
C THR A 68 -7.36 17.65 -8.59
N MET A 69 -6.09 17.21 -8.60
CA MET A 69 -5.05 17.74 -7.72
C MET A 69 -4.76 19.22 -7.95
N ALA A 70 -4.90 19.72 -9.18
CA ALA A 70 -4.71 21.12 -9.52
C ALA A 70 -5.68 22.09 -8.82
N LYS A 71 -6.76 21.57 -8.21
CA LYS A 71 -7.70 22.36 -7.40
C LYS A 71 -7.16 22.65 -6.00
N ASN A 72 -6.15 21.93 -5.54
CA ASN A 72 -5.53 22.15 -4.23
C ASN A 72 -4.68 23.42 -4.25
N THR A 73 -4.77 24.21 -3.18
CA THR A 73 -3.88 25.37 -2.97
C THR A 73 -2.79 24.99 -1.98
N VAL A 74 -1.54 24.91 -2.44
CA VAL A 74 -0.39 24.62 -1.57
C VAL A 74 0.08 25.92 -0.92
N LEU A 75 -0.13 26.03 0.39
CA LEU A 75 0.28 27.20 1.19
C LEU A 75 1.52 26.90 2.02
N LYS A 76 2.21 27.96 2.44
CA LYS A 76 3.19 27.86 3.52
C LYS A 76 2.43 27.82 4.85
N SER A 77 2.19 26.61 5.35
CA SER A 77 1.39 26.37 6.56
C SER A 77 2.26 26.44 7.82
N PHE A 78 1.89 27.33 8.74
CA PHE A 78 2.47 27.44 10.09
C PHE A 78 1.47 27.07 11.20
N ILE A 79 0.49 26.22 10.89
CA ILE A 79 -0.56 25.79 11.82
C ILE A 79 0.04 24.98 12.99
N GLY A 80 1.08 24.18 12.73
CA GLY A 80 1.66 23.27 13.70
C GLY A 80 0.74 22.07 13.94
N ALA A 81 0.40 21.81 15.21
CA ALA A 81 -0.46 20.69 15.61
C ALA A 81 0.05 19.30 15.13
N GLY A 82 1.36 19.06 15.29
CA GLY A 82 1.99 17.77 14.95
C GLY A 82 2.47 17.63 13.51
N TYR A 83 2.12 18.55 12.62
CA TYR A 83 2.57 18.53 11.22
C TYR A 83 3.39 19.78 10.88
N HIS A 84 4.62 19.55 10.41
CA HIS A 84 5.58 20.61 10.10
C HIS A 84 6.18 20.36 8.72
N GLY A 85 6.23 21.42 7.88
CA GLY A 85 6.86 21.33 6.57
C GLY A 85 8.36 21.04 6.71
N ALA A 86 8.85 20.05 5.98
CA ALA A 86 10.25 19.67 5.93
C ALA A 86 10.75 19.59 4.48
N HIS A 87 12.04 19.89 4.29
CA HIS A 87 12.67 19.69 2.99
C HIS A 87 13.08 18.22 2.85
N VAL A 88 12.31 17.43 2.11
CA VAL A 88 12.64 16.02 1.82
C VAL A 88 13.85 15.98 0.89
N PRO A 89 14.99 15.36 1.28
CA PRO A 89 16.15 15.26 0.40
C PRO A 89 15.81 14.54 -0.91
N PRO A 90 16.08 15.13 -2.10
CA PRO A 90 15.70 14.53 -3.38
C PRO A 90 16.29 13.14 -3.61
N VAL A 91 17.46 12.84 -3.03
CA VAL A 91 18.07 11.51 -3.09
C VAL A 91 17.25 10.45 -2.38
N ILE A 92 16.58 10.79 -1.27
CA ILE A 92 15.69 9.87 -0.53
C ILE A 92 14.38 9.70 -1.30
N GLN A 93 13.80 10.80 -1.78
CA GLN A 93 12.57 10.74 -2.58
C GLN A 93 12.74 9.82 -3.79
N ARG A 94 13.78 10.05 -4.60
CA ARG A 94 13.96 9.31 -5.85
C ARG A 94 14.40 7.86 -5.66
N ASN A 95 15.32 7.59 -4.73
CA ASN A 95 15.98 6.28 -4.64
C ASN A 95 15.36 5.34 -3.60
N LEU A 96 14.49 5.85 -2.72
CA LEU A 96 13.79 5.07 -1.71
C LEU A 96 12.27 5.18 -1.88
N PHE A 97 11.69 6.38 -1.82
CA PHE A 97 10.23 6.54 -1.86
C PHE A 97 9.62 6.16 -3.23
N GLU A 98 10.24 6.57 -4.33
CA GLU A 98 9.79 6.30 -5.70
C GLU A 98 10.35 4.99 -6.29
N ASN A 99 11.10 4.20 -5.49
CA ASN A 99 11.77 3.00 -5.96
C ASN A 99 11.01 1.72 -5.56
N PRO A 100 10.44 0.94 -6.52
CA PRO A 100 9.68 -0.26 -6.21
C PRO A 100 10.46 -1.34 -5.47
N ALA A 101 11.79 -1.36 -5.58
CA ALA A 101 12.62 -2.30 -4.81
C ALA A 101 12.49 -2.09 -3.28
N TRP A 102 12.09 -0.89 -2.84
CA TRP A 102 11.90 -0.56 -1.43
C TRP A 102 10.46 -0.69 -0.95
N TYR A 103 9.46 -0.38 -1.79
CA TYR A 103 8.06 -0.34 -1.35
C TYR A 103 7.20 -1.55 -1.75
N THR A 104 7.70 -2.48 -2.57
CA THR A 104 6.91 -3.67 -2.98
C THR A 104 7.06 -4.85 -2.04
N ALA A 105 8.17 -4.94 -1.30
CA ALA A 105 8.34 -5.95 -0.25
C ALA A 105 7.43 -5.64 0.95
N TYR A 106 6.99 -6.69 1.65
CA TYR A 106 6.17 -6.57 2.87
C TYR A 106 7.01 -6.78 4.14
N THR A 107 6.34 -7.05 5.26
CA THR A 107 6.96 -7.32 6.57
C THR A 107 8.15 -8.30 6.44
N PRO A 108 9.28 -8.01 7.09
CA PRO A 108 10.50 -8.83 7.05
C PRO A 108 10.39 -10.15 7.83
N TYR A 109 9.40 -11.00 7.51
CA TYR A 109 9.25 -12.33 8.10
C TYR A 109 10.40 -13.28 7.71
N GLN A 110 11.03 -13.08 6.56
CA GLN A 110 12.20 -13.86 6.09
C GLN A 110 13.45 -13.00 6.21
N ALA A 111 14.09 -13.04 7.38
CA ALA A 111 15.14 -12.09 7.75
C ALA A 111 16.36 -12.15 6.80
N GLU A 112 16.74 -13.34 6.35
CA GLU A 112 17.91 -13.62 5.51
C GLU A 112 17.88 -12.87 4.17
N ILE A 113 16.68 -12.65 3.63
CA ILE A 113 16.44 -11.90 2.38
C ILE A 113 15.86 -10.51 2.63
N SER A 114 15.97 -10.02 3.87
CA SER A 114 15.35 -8.76 4.31
C SER A 114 16.30 -7.83 5.07
N GLN A 115 17.59 -8.15 5.12
CA GLN A 115 18.58 -7.44 5.94
C GLN A 115 18.63 -5.93 5.65
N GLY A 116 18.54 -5.50 4.39
CA GLY A 116 18.60 -4.07 4.06
C GLY A 116 17.51 -3.22 4.74
N ARG A 117 16.26 -3.69 4.80
CA ARG A 117 15.19 -2.95 5.50
C ARG A 117 15.22 -3.15 7.01
N LEU A 118 15.66 -4.31 7.49
CA LEU A 118 15.85 -4.57 8.92
C LEU A 118 16.92 -3.63 9.51
N GLU A 119 18.03 -3.42 8.79
CA GLU A 119 19.07 -2.47 9.17
C GLU A 119 18.54 -1.04 9.21
N MET A 120 17.76 -0.61 8.21
CA MET A 120 17.13 0.72 8.22
C MET A 120 16.15 0.92 9.38
N LEU A 121 15.38 -0.12 9.75
CA LEU A 121 14.51 -0.08 10.93
C LEU A 121 15.31 -0.04 12.23
N PHE A 122 16.44 -0.75 12.30
CA PHE A 122 17.36 -0.68 13.43
C PHE A 122 17.98 0.71 13.57
N ASN A 123 18.35 1.36 12.46
CA ASN A 123 18.82 2.74 12.43
C ASN A 123 17.72 3.71 12.92
N PHE A 124 16.46 3.50 12.52
CA PHE A 124 15.33 4.26 13.05
C PHE A 124 15.17 4.10 14.57
N GLN A 125 15.24 2.86 15.08
CA GLN A 125 15.15 2.59 16.51
C GLN A 125 16.30 3.28 17.26
N THR A 126 17.52 3.17 16.74
CA THR A 126 18.72 3.81 17.31
C THR A 126 18.54 5.33 17.38
N LEU A 127 18.13 5.96 16.28
CA LEU A 127 17.86 7.40 16.24
C LEU A 127 16.83 7.83 17.28
N VAL A 128 15.72 7.09 17.42
CA VAL A 128 14.69 7.40 18.42
C VAL A 128 15.25 7.24 19.84
N THR A 129 16.02 6.18 20.12
CA THR A 129 16.63 5.99 21.44
C THR A 129 17.64 7.09 21.78
N GLU A 130 18.48 7.51 20.83
CA GLU A 130 19.47 8.58 21.05
C GLU A 130 18.81 9.95 21.26
N LEU A 131 17.75 10.27 20.51
CA LEU A 131 17.04 11.54 20.64
C LEU A 131 16.20 11.64 21.91
N THR A 132 15.61 10.52 22.37
CA THR A 132 14.72 10.49 23.55
C THR A 132 15.44 10.15 24.85
N GLY A 133 16.62 9.55 24.79
CA GLY A 133 17.34 9.03 25.94
C GLY A 133 16.72 7.77 26.56
N LEU A 134 15.75 7.14 25.89
CA LEU A 134 15.10 5.90 26.34
C LEU A 134 15.86 4.66 25.84
N PRO A 135 15.84 3.53 26.59
CA PRO A 135 16.68 2.37 26.28
C PRO A 135 16.23 1.53 25.09
N VAL A 136 14.96 1.66 24.66
CA VAL A 136 14.40 0.87 23.56
C VAL A 136 13.33 1.67 22.82
N ALA A 137 13.26 1.47 21.51
CA ALA A 137 12.21 1.99 20.64
C ALA A 137 11.64 0.86 19.77
N SER A 138 10.37 0.96 19.39
CA SER A 138 9.77 0.09 18.37
C SER A 138 10.16 0.53 16.96
N ALA A 139 9.91 -0.33 15.97
CA ALA A 139 10.09 -0.04 14.56
C ALA A 139 8.88 0.73 13.96
N SER A 140 8.46 1.83 14.60
CA SER A 140 7.28 2.68 14.34
C SER A 140 5.94 2.26 15.00
N LEU A 141 5.00 3.20 14.99
CA LEU A 141 3.55 3.07 15.25
C LEU A 141 2.80 3.92 14.20
N LEU A 142 1.47 3.95 14.23
CA LEU A 142 0.65 4.57 13.18
C LEU A 142 0.77 6.11 13.15
N ASP A 143 0.57 6.76 14.30
CA ASP A 143 0.65 8.22 14.46
C ASP A 143 0.91 8.60 15.94
N GLU A 144 1.06 9.90 16.22
CA GLU A 144 1.35 10.42 17.56
C GLU A 144 0.23 10.09 18.57
N ALA A 145 -1.03 10.31 18.21
CA ALA A 145 -2.16 10.12 19.12
C ALA A 145 -2.36 8.64 19.50
N THR A 146 -2.24 7.74 18.51
CA THR A 146 -2.32 6.30 18.74
C THR A 146 -1.09 5.78 19.50
N ALA A 147 0.09 6.37 19.33
CA ALA A 147 1.25 6.05 20.15
C ALA A 147 1.05 6.41 21.63
N VAL A 148 0.42 7.55 21.93
CA VAL A 148 0.03 7.92 23.30
C VAL A 148 -0.99 6.94 23.87
N ALA A 149 -1.98 6.53 23.07
CA ALA A 149 -2.95 5.52 23.49
C ALA A 149 -2.29 4.18 23.84
N GLU A 150 -1.30 3.73 23.05
CA GLU A 150 -0.52 2.53 23.37
C GLU A 150 0.30 2.70 24.65
N ALA A 151 0.90 3.87 24.88
CA ALA A 151 1.63 4.15 26.12
C ALA A 151 0.71 4.05 27.35
N VAL A 152 -0.52 4.59 27.27
CA VAL A 152 -1.54 4.42 28.32
C VAL A 152 -1.89 2.94 28.52
N GLY A 153 -2.02 2.19 27.42
CA GLY A 153 -2.23 0.74 27.47
C GLY A 153 -1.09 -0.01 28.17
N ILE A 154 0.17 0.34 27.89
CA ILE A 154 1.35 -0.23 28.55
C ILE A 154 1.33 0.10 30.05
N ALA A 155 1.08 1.36 30.41
CA ALA A 155 1.04 1.78 31.82
C ALA A 155 -0.05 1.03 32.60
N LEU A 156 -1.25 0.88 32.02
CA LEU A 156 -2.34 0.12 32.63
C LEU A 156 -1.99 -1.35 32.80
N ARG A 157 -1.34 -1.97 31.81
CA ARG A 157 -0.89 -3.37 31.87
C ARG A 157 0.23 -3.59 32.89
N HIS A 158 1.10 -2.61 33.09
CA HIS A 158 2.18 -2.68 34.07
C HIS A 158 1.70 -2.47 35.51
N HIS A 159 0.69 -1.62 35.72
CA HIS A 159 0.13 -1.35 37.05
C HIS A 159 -0.76 -2.50 37.56
N ARG A 160 -1.31 -3.32 36.67
CA ARG A 160 -2.07 -4.52 37.04
C ARG A 160 -1.14 -5.67 37.37
#